data_AF-A0AAD5GGZ0-F1
#
_entry.id   AF-A0AAD5GGZ0-F1
#
_cell.length_a   1.000
_cell.length_b   1.000
_cell.length_c   1.000
_cell.angle_alpha   90.00
_cell.angle_beta   90.00
_cell.angle_gamma   90.00
#
_symmetry.space_group_name_H-M   'P 1'
#
loop_
_entity.id
_entity.type
_entity.pdbx_description
1 polymer ?
#
loop_
_entity_poly.entity_id
_entity_poly.type
_entity_poly.pdbx_seq_one_letter_code
_entity_poly.pdbx_strand_id
1 'polypeptide(L)'
;MVEMHEMVPGKRFDRYHELGQEAFGEKLGLYIVVPQQLICEVGVNIVYMVTGGASLRKVHNTVCDTCPKIKLTYFIMIFASVHFVLSHLPNFNSISGVSLAAAVMSLTYSTIAWTASISKGMQEHVQYGYKGKNPSETTFNFLNALGDVAFAYAGHNVVLEIQATIPSTPEKPSKKPMWRGVVLAYVVVALCYFPVALIGYYMFGNEVADNVLISLEKPKWLIVAANMFVVIHVIGSYQLFTSDPHALV
;
A
#
# COMPACT_ATOMS: atom_id res chain seq x y z
N MET A 1 12.79 -15.68 -1.63
CA MET A 1 13.02 -14.40 -2.33
C MET A 1 14.43 -13.91 -2.06
N VAL A 2 14.75 -13.48 -0.83
CA VAL A 2 16.08 -12.96 -0.48
C VAL A 2 17.25 -13.91 -0.82
N GLU A 3 17.09 -15.20 -0.53
CA GLU A 3 18.11 -16.20 -0.86
C GLU A 3 18.18 -16.52 -2.37
N MET A 4 17.12 -16.23 -3.13
CA MET A 4 17.02 -16.58 -4.56
C MET A 4 17.81 -15.60 -5.45
N HIS A 5 18.09 -14.38 -4.96
CA HIS A 5 18.88 -13.36 -5.67
C HIS A 5 20.26 -13.86 -6.14
N GLU A 6 20.89 -14.72 -5.35
CA GLU A 6 22.27 -15.22 -5.53
C GLU A 6 22.35 -16.74 -5.33
N MET A 7 21.27 -17.48 -5.63
CA MET A 7 21.21 -18.92 -5.35
C MET A 7 22.04 -19.80 -6.29
N VAL A 8 22.32 -19.32 -7.51
CA VAL A 8 23.09 -20.04 -8.52
C VAL A 8 24.51 -19.47 -8.58
N PRO A 9 25.56 -20.29 -8.42
CA PRO A 9 26.93 -19.81 -8.53
C PRO A 9 27.17 -19.06 -9.85
N GLY A 10 27.64 -17.82 -9.76
CA GLY A 10 27.97 -16.99 -10.93
C GLY A 10 26.77 -16.35 -11.64
N LYS A 11 25.53 -16.57 -11.17
CA LYS A 11 24.33 -15.90 -11.70
C LYS A 11 23.60 -15.16 -10.59
N ARG A 12 23.29 -13.89 -10.87
CA ARG A 12 22.54 -13.01 -9.99
C ARG A 12 21.26 -12.61 -10.70
N PHE A 13 20.14 -12.71 -10.00
CA PHE A 13 18.81 -12.38 -10.51
C PHE A 13 18.40 -11.02 -9.98
N ASP A 14 18.58 -9.98 -10.78
CA ASP A 14 18.27 -8.61 -10.35
C ASP A 14 16.78 -8.28 -10.54
N ARG A 15 16.05 -9.09 -11.34
CA ARG A 15 14.64 -8.87 -11.63
C ARG A 15 13.78 -10.09 -11.37
N TYR A 16 12.54 -9.86 -10.97
CA TYR A 16 11.60 -10.93 -10.65
C TYR A 16 11.29 -11.84 -11.85
N HIS A 17 11.20 -11.29 -13.06
CA HIS A 17 10.96 -12.10 -14.26
C HIS A 17 12.16 -12.99 -14.63
N GLU A 18 13.41 -12.60 -14.31
CA GLU A 18 14.60 -13.43 -14.57
C GLU A 18 14.57 -14.71 -13.73
N LEU A 19 14.10 -14.60 -12.48
CA LEU A 19 13.86 -15.76 -11.63
C LEU A 19 12.77 -16.67 -12.21
N GLY A 20 11.70 -16.08 -12.77
CA GLY A 20 10.67 -16.82 -13.49
C GLY A 20 11.21 -17.57 -14.70
N GLN A 21 12.08 -16.93 -15.47
CA GLN A 21 12.73 -17.53 -16.64
C GLN A 21 13.67 -18.67 -16.24
N GLU A 22 14.37 -18.56 -15.12
CA GLU A 22 15.17 -19.66 -14.58
C GLU A 22 14.30 -20.84 -14.16
N ALA A 23 13.19 -20.58 -13.46
CA ALA A 23 12.35 -21.64 -12.90
C ALA A 23 11.50 -22.36 -13.96
N PHE A 24 10.99 -21.63 -14.96
CA PHE A 24 10.01 -22.14 -15.93
C PHE A 24 10.49 -22.13 -17.39
N GLY A 25 11.70 -21.63 -17.66
CA GLY A 25 12.27 -21.47 -18.99
C GLY A 25 12.05 -20.08 -19.60
N GLU A 26 12.90 -19.70 -20.56
CA GLU A 26 13.02 -18.33 -21.07
C GLU A 26 11.70 -17.70 -21.56
N LYS A 27 10.86 -18.48 -22.26
CA LYS A 27 9.59 -18.01 -22.80
C LYS A 27 8.45 -18.16 -21.80
N LEU A 28 8.31 -19.34 -21.21
CA LEU A 28 7.19 -19.65 -20.32
C LEU A 28 7.26 -18.85 -19.02
N GLY A 29 8.46 -18.63 -18.47
CA GLY A 29 8.68 -17.78 -17.30
C GLY A 29 8.19 -16.35 -17.52
N LEU A 30 8.47 -15.75 -18.69
CA LEU A 30 7.95 -14.42 -19.02
C LEU A 30 6.43 -14.40 -19.08
N TYR A 31 5.80 -15.35 -19.78
CA TYR A 31 4.34 -15.41 -19.90
C TYR A 31 3.62 -15.70 -18.57
N ILE A 32 4.31 -16.30 -17.59
CA ILE A 32 3.75 -16.58 -16.26
C ILE A 32 4.04 -15.47 -15.25
N VAL A 33 5.12 -14.71 -15.39
CA VAL A 33 5.50 -13.73 -14.35
C VAL A 33 5.08 -12.31 -14.71
N VAL A 34 5.28 -11.90 -15.97
CA VAL A 34 5.03 -10.51 -16.39
C VAL A 34 3.55 -10.11 -16.26
N PRO A 35 2.56 -10.91 -16.70
CA PRO A 35 1.16 -10.51 -16.56
C PRO A 35 0.75 -10.33 -15.08
N GLN A 36 1.28 -11.15 -14.19
CA GLN A 36 1.00 -11.14 -12.76
C GLN A 36 1.62 -9.92 -12.10
N GLN A 37 2.87 -9.57 -12.45
CA GLN A 37 3.49 -8.32 -12.00
C GLN A 37 2.70 -7.10 -12.47
N LEU A 38 2.31 -7.06 -13.75
CA LEU A 38 1.49 -5.96 -14.30
C LEU A 38 0.14 -5.83 -13.59
N ILE A 39 -0.54 -6.95 -13.29
CA ILE A 39 -1.79 -6.94 -12.54
C ILE A 39 -1.58 -6.33 -11.15
N CYS A 40 -0.52 -6.71 -10.45
CA CYS A 40 -0.20 -6.15 -9.14
C CYS A 40 0.10 -4.66 -9.20
N GLU A 41 0.94 -4.21 -10.14
CA GLU A 41 1.35 -2.80 -10.27
C GLU A 41 0.20 -1.89 -10.70
N VAL A 42 -0.56 -2.31 -11.72
CA VAL A 42 -1.76 -1.58 -12.15
C VAL A 42 -2.79 -1.55 -11.01
N GLY A 43 -2.96 -2.65 -10.29
CA GLY A 43 -3.82 -2.72 -9.11
C GLY A 43 -3.41 -1.72 -8.02
N VAL A 44 -2.12 -1.65 -7.68
CA VAL A 44 -1.56 -0.67 -6.73
C VAL A 44 -1.85 0.75 -7.16
N ASN A 45 -1.60 1.07 -8.43
CA ASN A 45 -1.85 2.41 -8.96
C ASN A 45 -3.33 2.80 -8.89
N ILE A 46 -4.25 1.88 -9.19
CA ILE A 46 -5.69 2.11 -9.08
C ILE A 46 -6.09 2.37 -7.61
N VAL A 47 -5.65 1.52 -6.69
CA VAL A 47 -5.97 1.66 -5.26
C VAL A 47 -5.44 2.98 -4.71
N TYR A 48 -4.24 3.39 -5.13
CA TYR A 48 -3.66 4.68 -4.74
C TYR A 48 -4.50 5.86 -5.25
N MET A 49 -4.92 5.84 -6.52
CA MET A 49 -5.78 6.89 -7.08
C MET A 49 -7.12 7.02 -6.33
N VAL A 50 -7.77 5.88 -6.03
CA VAL A 50 -9.04 5.85 -5.29
C VAL A 50 -8.83 6.32 -3.85
N THR A 51 -7.76 5.88 -3.19
CA THR A 51 -7.45 6.22 -1.79
C THR A 51 -7.11 7.70 -1.62
N GLY A 52 -6.27 8.25 -2.50
CA GLY A 52 -5.96 9.68 -2.52
C GLY A 52 -7.20 10.54 -2.75
N GLY A 53 -8.01 10.19 -3.75
CA GLY A 53 -9.28 10.89 -4.03
C GLY A 53 -10.29 10.79 -2.88
N ALA A 54 -10.43 9.63 -2.24
CA ALA A 54 -11.33 9.44 -1.10
C ALA A 54 -10.89 10.28 0.11
N SER A 55 -9.57 10.34 0.35
CA SER A 55 -8.98 11.14 1.44
C SER A 55 -9.18 12.64 1.21
N LEU A 56 -8.94 13.13 -0.01
CA LEU A 56 -9.24 14.53 -0.38
C LEU A 56 -10.72 14.87 -0.22
N ARG A 57 -11.61 13.96 -0.64
CA ARG A 57 -13.06 14.13 -0.45
C ARG A 57 -13.42 14.24 1.03
N LYS A 58 -12.82 13.40 1.88
CA LYS A 58 -13.05 13.45 3.34
C LYS A 58 -12.57 14.77 3.93
N VAL A 59 -11.40 15.27 3.50
CA VAL A 59 -10.89 16.61 3.91
C VAL A 59 -11.89 17.69 3.51
N HIS A 60 -12.30 17.75 2.25
CA HIS A 60 -13.27 18.74 1.76
C HIS A 60 -14.56 18.73 2.58
N ASN A 61 -15.16 17.56 2.78
CA ASN A 61 -16.42 17.42 3.53
C ASN A 61 -16.28 17.76 5.02
N THR A 62 -15.07 17.69 5.58
CA THR A 62 -14.81 18.00 6.99
C THR A 62 -14.56 19.50 7.20
N VAL A 63 -13.90 20.15 6.25
CA VAL A 63 -13.58 21.58 6.29
C VAL A 63 -14.78 22.44 5.90
N CYS A 64 -15.56 22.00 4.90
CA CYS A 64 -16.70 22.76 4.39
C CYS A 64 -18.01 21.98 4.56
N ASP A 65 -18.65 22.10 5.73
CA ASP A 65 -19.93 21.44 6.03
C ASP A 65 -21.08 21.93 5.13
N THR A 66 -20.97 23.18 4.64
CA THR A 66 -21.99 23.83 3.80
C THR A 66 -21.75 23.67 2.30
N CYS A 67 -20.64 23.05 1.89
CA CYS A 67 -20.33 22.86 0.47
C CYS A 67 -21.21 21.77 -0.15
N PRO A 68 -21.50 21.87 -1.47
CA PRO A 68 -22.20 20.79 -2.16
C PRO A 68 -21.37 19.51 -2.13
N LYS A 69 -22.05 18.36 -2.01
CA LYS A 69 -21.41 17.05 -2.05
C LYS A 69 -20.91 16.77 -3.48
N ILE A 70 -19.60 16.89 -3.66
CA ILE A 70 -18.93 16.59 -4.93
C ILE A 70 -18.70 15.08 -5.05
N LYS A 71 -18.89 14.51 -6.26
CA LYS A 71 -18.68 13.08 -6.53
C LYS A 71 -17.20 12.70 -6.34
N LEU A 72 -16.95 11.47 -5.87
CA LEU A 72 -15.59 10.94 -5.66
C LEU A 72 -14.73 11.02 -6.92
N THR A 73 -15.32 10.77 -8.09
CA THR A 73 -14.62 10.83 -9.39
C THR A 73 -13.89 12.15 -9.61
N TYR A 74 -14.44 13.29 -9.18
CA TYR A 74 -13.76 14.58 -9.32
C TYR A 74 -12.54 14.68 -8.41
N PHE A 75 -12.61 14.17 -7.18
CA PHE A 75 -11.44 14.15 -6.30
C PHE A 75 -10.37 13.18 -6.78
N ILE A 76 -10.75 12.05 -7.40
CA ILE A 76 -9.80 11.16 -8.07
C ILE A 76 -9.11 11.90 -9.22
N MET A 77 -9.86 12.65 -10.05
CA MET A 77 -9.26 13.45 -11.13
C MET A 77 -8.33 14.57 -10.61
N ILE A 78 -8.69 15.22 -9.50
CA ILE A 78 -7.83 16.22 -8.83
C ILE A 78 -6.54 15.56 -8.31
N PHE A 79 -6.65 14.39 -7.70
CA PHE A 79 -5.48 13.64 -7.24
C PHE A 79 -4.61 13.18 -8.41
N ALA A 80 -5.22 12.69 -9.49
CA ALA A 80 -4.54 12.26 -10.70
C ALA A 80 -3.82 13.41 -11.41
N SER A 81 -4.34 14.64 -11.39
CA SER A 81 -3.67 15.79 -12.01
C SER A 81 -2.35 16.13 -11.31
N VAL A 82 -2.25 15.91 -9.99
CA VAL A 82 -0.98 16.02 -9.26
C VAL A 82 0.03 15.02 -9.81
N HIS A 83 -0.37 13.75 -9.97
CA HIS A 83 0.49 12.71 -10.54
C HIS A 83 0.92 13.00 -11.98
N PHE A 84 -0.01 13.52 -12.80
CA PHE A 84 0.29 13.95 -14.16
C PHE A 84 1.35 15.06 -14.19
N VAL A 85 1.28 16.05 -13.30
CA VAL A 85 2.31 17.08 -13.24
C VAL A 85 3.64 16.50 -12.77
N LEU A 86 3.62 15.66 -11.73
CA LEU A 86 4.83 15.04 -11.18
C LEU A 86 5.53 14.11 -12.18
N SER A 87 4.79 13.43 -13.07
CA SER A 87 5.37 12.56 -14.10
C SER A 87 6.19 13.29 -15.16
N HIS A 88 6.06 14.62 -15.26
CA HIS A 88 6.84 15.45 -16.17
C HIS A 88 8.13 16.00 -15.53
N LEU A 89 8.34 15.80 -14.22
CA LEU A 89 9.53 16.29 -13.55
C LEU A 89 10.70 15.32 -13.76
N PRO A 90 11.84 15.79 -14.32
CA PRO A 90 13.01 14.94 -14.52
C PRO A 90 13.64 14.61 -13.18
N ASN A 91 13.55 13.33 -12.81
CA ASN A 91 14.25 12.64 -11.74
C ASN A 91 14.17 13.31 -10.35
N PHE A 92 13.47 12.65 -9.41
CA PHE A 92 13.50 13.03 -8.01
C PHE A 92 14.91 12.78 -7.45
N ASN A 93 15.80 13.77 -7.52
CA ASN A 93 17.18 13.72 -7.00
C ASN A 93 17.30 13.42 -5.48
N SER A 94 16.19 13.09 -4.80
CA SER A 94 16.16 12.49 -3.46
C SER A 94 14.97 11.53 -3.32
N ILE A 95 14.90 10.47 -4.15
CA ILE A 95 13.93 9.37 -3.99
C ILE A 95 13.93 8.86 -2.53
N SER A 96 15.10 8.82 -1.88
CA SER A 96 15.24 8.45 -0.47
C SER A 96 14.52 9.40 0.48
N GLY A 97 14.57 10.71 0.24
CA GLY A 97 13.88 11.71 1.07
C GLY A 97 12.36 11.64 0.92
N VAL A 98 11.87 11.47 -0.32
CA VAL A 98 10.43 11.29 -0.59
C VAL A 98 9.92 9.99 0.02
N SER A 99 10.67 8.90 -0.14
CA SER A 99 10.35 7.59 0.46
C SER A 99 10.33 7.65 1.98
N LEU A 100 11.31 8.31 2.61
CA LEU A 100 11.33 8.51 4.06
C LEU A 100 10.12 9.34 4.53
N ALA A 101 9.80 10.43 3.85
CA ALA A 101 8.63 11.25 4.17
C ALA A 101 7.33 10.42 4.04
N ALA A 102 7.18 9.65 2.96
CA ALA A 102 6.03 8.78 2.76
C ALA A 102 5.92 7.71 3.87
N ALA A 103 7.03 7.12 4.30
CA ALA A 103 7.07 6.14 5.39
C ALA A 103 6.66 6.77 6.73
N VAL A 104 7.17 7.97 7.06
CA VAL A 104 6.80 8.70 8.28
C VAL A 104 5.31 9.07 8.27
N MET A 105 4.78 9.54 7.14
CA MET A 105 3.35 9.81 7.00
C MET A 105 2.52 8.54 7.20
N SER A 106 2.98 7.39 6.69
CA SER A 106 2.32 6.09 6.87
C SER A 106 2.21 5.67 8.32
N LEU A 107 3.35 5.64 9.03
CA LEU A 107 3.39 5.36 10.46
C LEU A 107 2.46 6.30 11.25
N THR A 108 2.45 7.57 10.88
CA THR A 108 1.67 8.60 11.57
C THR A 108 0.17 8.39 11.38
N TYR A 109 -0.33 8.27 10.14
CA TYR A 109 -1.77 8.09 9.93
C TYR A 109 -2.26 6.74 10.44
N SER A 110 -1.45 5.67 10.38
CA SER A 110 -1.79 4.38 10.96
C SER A 110 -1.90 4.47 12.48
N THR A 111 -0.98 5.20 13.12
CA THR A 111 -1.04 5.47 14.56
C THR A 111 -2.30 6.25 14.94
N ILE A 112 -2.60 7.31 14.20
CA ILE A 112 -3.83 8.08 14.39
C ILE A 112 -5.06 7.19 14.21
N ALA A 113 -5.09 6.32 13.20
CA ALA A 113 -6.22 5.45 12.92
C ALA A 113 -6.62 4.59 14.14
N TRP A 114 -5.68 3.84 14.73
CA TRP A 114 -6.01 2.97 15.85
C TRP A 114 -6.22 3.76 17.15
N THR A 115 -5.40 4.78 17.44
CA THR A 115 -5.55 5.61 18.65
C THR A 115 -6.88 6.38 18.67
N ALA A 116 -7.27 6.97 17.54
CA ALA A 116 -8.53 7.68 17.40
C ALA A 116 -9.72 6.72 17.44
N SER A 117 -9.58 5.48 16.95
CA SER A 117 -10.60 4.44 17.11
C SER A 117 -10.82 4.08 18.58
N ILE A 118 -9.74 3.91 19.37
CA ILE A 118 -9.85 3.72 20.83
C ILE A 118 -10.54 4.92 21.46
N SER A 119 -10.12 6.14 21.11
CA SER A 119 -10.67 7.37 21.69
C SER A 119 -12.14 7.60 21.33
N LYS A 120 -12.59 7.14 20.15
CA LYS A 120 -14.01 7.19 19.76
C LYS A 120 -14.85 6.23 20.61
N GLY A 121 -14.23 5.15 21.08
CA GLY A 121 -14.89 4.11 21.86
C GLY A 121 -15.75 3.17 21.01
N MET A 122 -16.20 2.10 21.66
CA MET A 122 -17.10 1.12 21.06
C MET A 122 -18.41 1.79 20.67
N GLN A 123 -18.86 1.59 19.42
CA GLN A 123 -20.12 2.18 18.97
C GLN A 123 -21.32 1.56 19.68
N GLU A 124 -22.43 2.30 19.79
CA GLU A 124 -23.67 1.75 20.33
C GLU A 124 -24.17 0.63 19.42
N HIS A 125 -24.47 -0.54 20.00
CA HIS A 125 -24.95 -1.75 19.28
C HIS A 125 -23.96 -2.42 18.31
N VAL A 126 -22.66 -2.37 18.57
CA VAL A 126 -21.65 -3.10 17.77
C VAL A 126 -22.00 -4.59 17.65
N GLN A 127 -22.00 -5.08 16.41
CA GLN A 127 -22.18 -6.49 16.08
C GLN A 127 -20.88 -7.09 15.53
N TYR A 128 -20.55 -8.28 15.99
CA TYR A 128 -19.44 -9.07 15.47
C TYR A 128 -19.97 -10.25 14.68
N GLY A 129 -19.48 -10.42 13.47
CA GLY A 129 -19.95 -11.44 12.54
C GLY A 129 -19.76 -11.03 11.08
N TYR A 130 -20.36 -11.81 10.19
CA TYR A 130 -20.30 -11.55 8.76
C TYR A 130 -21.17 -10.35 8.38
N LYS A 131 -20.65 -9.53 7.46
CA LYS A 131 -21.38 -8.39 6.88
C LYS A 131 -22.40 -8.82 5.81
N GLY A 132 -22.19 -9.98 5.19
CA GLY A 132 -23.05 -10.47 4.11
C GLY A 132 -24.44 -10.90 4.61
N LYS A 133 -25.48 -10.58 3.86
CA LYS A 133 -26.89 -10.85 4.23
C LYS A 133 -27.34 -12.27 3.87
N ASN A 134 -26.57 -12.96 3.04
CA ASN A 134 -26.85 -14.32 2.58
C ASN A 134 -25.53 -15.10 2.35
N PRO A 135 -25.59 -16.43 2.14
CA PRO A 135 -24.39 -17.26 2.01
C PRO A 135 -23.47 -16.87 0.85
N SER A 136 -24.04 -16.47 -0.30
CA SER A 136 -23.22 -16.08 -1.47
C SER A 136 -22.49 -14.76 -1.22
N GLU A 137 -23.17 -13.75 -0.70
CA GLU A 137 -22.56 -12.46 -0.33
C GLU A 137 -21.47 -12.66 0.74
N THR A 138 -21.72 -13.53 1.72
CA THR A 138 -20.72 -13.88 2.74
C THR A 138 -19.48 -14.51 2.11
N THR A 139 -19.67 -15.42 1.15
CA THR A 139 -18.57 -16.08 0.43
C THR A 139 -17.76 -15.08 -0.39
N PHE A 140 -18.42 -14.19 -1.14
CA PHE A 140 -17.71 -13.16 -1.91
C PHE A 140 -16.97 -12.16 -1.01
N ASN A 141 -17.57 -11.75 0.11
CA ASN A 141 -16.90 -10.87 1.08
C ASN A 141 -15.67 -11.55 1.70
N PHE A 142 -15.75 -12.85 1.99
CA PHE A 142 -14.60 -13.62 2.48
C PHE A 142 -13.48 -13.68 1.44
N LEU A 143 -13.80 -13.95 0.17
CA LEU A 143 -12.80 -13.98 -0.91
C LEU A 143 -12.18 -12.59 -1.15
N ASN A 144 -12.98 -11.52 -1.07
CA ASN A 144 -12.47 -10.15 -1.14
C ASN A 144 -11.50 -9.86 0.02
N ALA A 145 -11.84 -10.25 1.26
CA ALA A 145 -10.96 -10.06 2.41
C ALA A 145 -9.64 -10.84 2.27
N LEU A 146 -9.65 -12.05 1.69
CA LEU A 146 -8.41 -12.77 1.35
C LEU A 146 -7.58 -12.01 0.31
N GLY A 147 -8.25 -11.41 -0.68
CA GLY A 147 -7.63 -10.54 -1.68
C GLY A 147 -6.97 -9.32 -1.03
N ASP A 148 -7.66 -8.64 -0.12
CA ASP A 148 -7.13 -7.48 0.62
C ASP A 148 -5.90 -7.87 1.45
N VAL A 149 -5.93 -9.01 2.14
CA VAL A 149 -4.77 -9.52 2.90
C VAL A 149 -3.61 -9.84 1.96
N ALA A 150 -3.85 -10.52 0.83
CA ALA A 150 -2.79 -10.83 -0.12
C ALA A 150 -2.17 -9.55 -0.72
N PHE A 151 -3.01 -8.58 -1.07
CA PHE A 151 -2.60 -7.30 -1.63
C PHE A 151 -1.85 -6.42 -0.61
N ALA A 152 -2.21 -6.48 0.67
CA ALA A 152 -1.50 -5.79 1.76
C ALA A 152 -0.02 -6.20 1.86
N TYR A 153 0.35 -7.37 1.33
CA TYR A 153 1.73 -7.84 1.23
C TYR A 153 2.24 -7.90 -0.22
N ALA A 154 1.71 -7.11 -1.16
CA ALA A 154 2.07 -7.17 -2.57
C ALA A 154 3.52 -6.77 -2.92
N GLY A 155 4.33 -6.30 -1.95
CA GLY A 155 5.71 -5.83 -2.19
C GLY A 155 6.73 -6.90 -2.61
N HIS A 156 6.33 -8.15 -2.78
CA HIS A 156 7.22 -9.23 -3.19
C HIS A 156 7.80 -9.01 -4.60
N ASN A 157 7.01 -8.47 -5.53
CA ASN A 157 7.40 -8.28 -6.93
C ASN A 157 8.57 -7.31 -7.16
N VAL A 158 8.99 -6.57 -6.14
CA VAL A 158 10.10 -5.60 -6.19
C VAL A 158 11.28 -5.99 -5.26
N VAL A 159 11.20 -7.14 -4.59
CA VAL A 159 12.22 -7.54 -3.59
C VAL A 159 13.58 -7.76 -4.23
N LEU A 160 13.64 -8.35 -5.42
CA LEU A 160 14.92 -8.64 -6.10
C LEU A 160 15.55 -7.33 -6.61
N GLU A 161 14.73 -6.43 -7.12
CA GLU A 161 15.10 -5.12 -7.62
C GLU A 161 15.66 -4.24 -6.48
N ILE A 162 15.02 -4.27 -5.31
CA ILE A 162 15.55 -3.62 -4.09
C ILE A 162 16.87 -4.26 -3.67
N GLN A 163 16.93 -5.60 -3.61
CA GLN A 163 18.15 -6.31 -3.23
C GLN A 163 19.29 -6.04 -4.22
N ALA A 164 18.98 -5.79 -5.49
CA ALA A 164 19.94 -5.48 -6.53
C ALA A 164 20.69 -4.17 -6.27
N THR A 165 20.08 -3.22 -5.56
CA THR A 165 20.71 -1.95 -5.18
C THR A 165 21.73 -2.09 -4.05
N ILE A 166 21.74 -3.22 -3.33
CA ILE A 166 22.64 -3.47 -2.21
C ILE A 166 23.99 -3.99 -2.75
N PRO A 167 25.13 -3.36 -2.40
CA PRO A 167 26.44 -3.85 -2.81
C PRO A 167 26.64 -5.30 -2.38
N SER A 168 27.06 -6.15 -3.31
CA SER A 168 27.29 -7.57 -3.09
C SER A 168 28.65 -8.00 -3.61
N THR A 169 29.31 -8.88 -2.87
CA THR A 169 30.57 -9.54 -3.26
C THR A 169 30.51 -11.01 -2.83
N PRO A 170 31.32 -11.90 -3.42
CA PRO A 170 31.36 -13.31 -3.01
C PRO A 170 31.60 -13.53 -1.51
N GLU A 171 32.35 -12.62 -0.86
CA GLU A 171 32.67 -12.67 0.57
C GLU A 171 31.60 -12.00 1.45
N LYS A 172 30.85 -11.04 0.89
CA LYS A 172 29.79 -10.28 1.57
C LYS A 172 28.53 -10.26 0.69
N PRO A 173 27.71 -11.32 0.74
CA PRO A 173 26.50 -11.41 -0.07
C PRO A 173 25.42 -10.44 0.40
N SER A 174 24.66 -9.88 -0.53
CA SER A 174 23.55 -8.94 -0.30
C SER A 174 22.42 -9.52 0.57
N LYS A 175 22.30 -10.86 0.62
CA LYS A 175 21.23 -11.55 1.35
C LYS A 175 21.18 -11.26 2.84
N LYS A 176 22.33 -11.07 3.51
CA LYS A 176 22.39 -10.76 4.95
C LYS A 176 21.79 -9.38 5.28
N PRO A 177 22.27 -8.27 4.68
CA PRO A 177 21.66 -6.96 4.89
C PRO A 177 20.21 -6.92 4.39
N MET A 178 19.89 -7.55 3.26
CA MET A 178 18.53 -7.61 2.74
C MET A 178 17.57 -8.31 3.72
N TRP A 179 17.97 -9.46 4.28
CA TRP A 179 17.15 -10.19 5.26
C TRP A 179 16.83 -9.34 6.49
N ARG A 180 17.81 -8.59 7.02
CA ARG A 180 17.59 -7.66 8.13
C ARG A 180 16.58 -6.56 7.75
N GLY A 181 16.72 -6.01 6.54
CA GLY A 181 15.79 -5.01 6.01
C GLY A 181 14.37 -5.55 5.90
N VAL A 182 14.20 -6.75 5.32
CA VAL A 182 12.89 -7.42 5.18
C VAL A 182 12.28 -7.71 6.55
N VAL A 183 13.03 -8.26 7.51
CA VAL A 183 12.52 -8.50 8.86
C VAL A 183 12.04 -7.20 9.52
N LEU A 184 12.82 -6.13 9.44
CA LEU A 184 12.41 -4.83 9.98
C LEU A 184 11.16 -4.29 9.28
N ALA A 185 11.09 -4.40 7.95
CA ALA A 185 9.94 -3.96 7.18
C ALA A 185 8.66 -4.71 7.61
N TYR A 186 8.72 -6.03 7.77
CA TYR A 186 7.56 -6.82 8.22
C TYR A 186 7.16 -6.54 9.67
N VAL A 187 8.12 -6.25 10.55
CA VAL A 187 7.81 -5.78 11.92
C VAL A 187 7.05 -4.45 11.86
N VAL A 188 7.51 -3.50 11.04
CA VAL A 188 6.82 -2.21 10.87
C VAL A 188 5.43 -2.39 10.27
N VAL A 189 5.28 -3.22 9.24
CA VAL A 189 3.98 -3.56 8.63
C VAL A 189 3.05 -4.16 9.69
N ALA A 190 3.53 -5.10 10.50
CA ALA A 190 2.74 -5.69 11.57
C ALA A 190 2.27 -4.64 12.59
N LEU A 191 3.15 -3.72 12.99
CA LEU A 191 2.83 -2.61 13.90
C LEU A 191 1.83 -1.60 13.30
N CYS A 192 1.78 -1.45 11.98
CA CYS A 192 0.79 -0.60 11.32
C CYS A 192 -0.55 -1.31 11.12
N TYR A 193 -0.53 -2.57 10.69
CA TYR A 193 -1.74 -3.27 10.23
C TYR A 193 -2.50 -3.93 11.37
N PHE A 194 -1.83 -4.68 12.26
CA PHE A 194 -2.55 -5.42 13.30
C PHE A 194 -3.28 -4.51 14.29
N PRO A 195 -2.69 -3.42 14.81
CA PRO A 195 -3.43 -2.51 15.68
C PRO A 195 -4.64 -1.91 14.97
N VAL A 196 -4.49 -1.44 13.73
CA VAL A 196 -5.59 -0.85 12.96
C VAL A 196 -6.71 -1.87 12.70
N ALA A 197 -6.37 -3.08 12.28
CA ALA A 197 -7.35 -4.13 11.98
C ALA A 197 -8.05 -4.63 13.25
N LEU A 198 -7.29 -4.98 14.30
CA LEU A 198 -7.84 -5.55 15.52
C LEU A 198 -8.65 -4.52 16.31
N ILE A 199 -8.11 -3.32 16.52
CA ILE A 199 -8.81 -2.26 17.26
C ILE A 199 -9.97 -1.71 16.42
N GLY A 200 -9.78 -1.50 15.12
CA GLY A 200 -10.84 -1.04 14.23
C GLY A 200 -12.02 -2.01 14.24
N TYR A 201 -11.78 -3.30 14.06
CA TYR A 201 -12.85 -4.29 14.14
C TYR A 201 -13.45 -4.40 15.54
N TYR A 202 -12.64 -4.33 16.60
CA TYR A 202 -13.14 -4.36 17.97
C TYR A 202 -14.07 -3.18 18.28
N MET A 203 -13.75 -1.96 17.80
CA MET A 203 -14.54 -0.76 18.09
C MET A 203 -15.77 -0.58 17.18
N PHE A 204 -15.70 -1.05 15.92
CA PHE A 204 -16.74 -0.82 14.91
C PHE A 204 -17.49 -2.08 14.45
N GLY A 205 -16.99 -3.28 14.75
CA GLY A 205 -17.60 -4.55 14.34
C GLY A 205 -17.75 -4.70 12.83
N ASN A 206 -18.88 -5.30 12.42
CA ASN A 206 -19.23 -5.51 11.01
C ASN A 206 -19.59 -4.21 10.24
N GLU A 207 -19.72 -3.07 10.92
CA GLU A 207 -19.95 -1.75 10.32
C GLU A 207 -18.67 -0.97 10.05
N VAL A 208 -17.49 -1.55 10.34
CA VAL A 208 -16.21 -0.93 10.00
C VAL A 208 -16.17 -0.58 8.50
N ALA A 209 -15.77 0.65 8.20
CA ALA A 209 -15.57 1.10 6.83
C ALA A 209 -14.23 0.60 6.30
N ASP A 210 -14.15 0.38 4.98
CA ASP A 210 -12.94 -0.11 4.30
C ASP A 210 -11.71 0.75 4.60
N ASN A 211 -11.91 2.06 4.82
CA ASN A 211 -10.91 2.96 5.40
C ASN A 211 -11.40 3.47 6.76
N VAL A 212 -10.79 2.97 7.84
CA VAL A 212 -11.17 3.32 9.21
C VAL A 212 -11.04 4.82 9.51
N LEU A 213 -10.14 5.54 8.83
CA LEU A 213 -9.99 7.00 9.00
C LEU A 213 -11.23 7.76 8.49
N ILE A 214 -12.01 7.16 7.59
CA ILE A 214 -13.28 7.73 7.12
C ILE A 214 -14.37 7.59 8.19
N SER A 215 -14.29 6.58 9.07
CA SER A 215 -15.20 6.37 10.20
C SER A 215 -15.02 7.38 11.34
N LEU A 216 -13.96 8.19 11.30
CA LEU A 216 -13.73 9.27 12.27
C LEU A 216 -14.61 10.49 11.97
N GLU A 217 -15.18 11.08 13.02
CA GLU A 217 -16.10 12.23 12.93
C GLU A 217 -15.65 13.45 13.73
N LYS A 218 -14.88 13.26 14.82
CA LYS A 218 -14.30 14.33 15.65
C LYS A 218 -12.93 13.92 16.21
N PRO A 219 -12.05 14.89 16.54
CA PRO A 219 -12.13 16.31 16.16
C PRO A 219 -11.72 16.54 14.70
N LYS A 220 -12.27 17.59 14.08
CA LYS A 220 -12.11 17.88 12.63
C LYS A 220 -10.64 18.00 12.19
N TRP A 221 -9.82 18.70 12.97
CA TRP A 221 -8.41 18.93 12.61
C TRP A 221 -7.62 17.63 12.50
N LEU A 222 -7.90 16.64 13.36
CA LEU A 222 -7.22 15.35 13.36
C LEU A 222 -7.59 14.54 12.12
N ILE A 223 -8.87 14.58 11.72
CA ILE A 223 -9.36 13.93 10.51
C ILE A 223 -8.69 14.53 9.28
N VAL A 224 -8.63 15.87 9.22
CA VAL A 224 -7.97 16.58 8.12
C VAL A 224 -6.49 16.20 8.05
N ALA A 225 -5.78 16.25 9.19
CA ALA A 225 -4.36 15.89 9.26
C ALA A 225 -4.12 14.44 8.80
N ALA A 226 -4.87 13.48 9.33
CA ALA A 226 -4.71 12.06 8.98
C ALA A 226 -4.97 11.80 7.49
N ASN A 227 -6.03 12.37 6.92
CA ASN A 227 -6.32 12.20 5.49
C ASN A 227 -5.30 12.93 4.60
N MET A 228 -4.76 14.07 5.03
CA MET A 228 -3.66 14.72 4.30
C MET A 228 -2.35 13.94 4.37
N PHE A 229 -2.06 13.27 5.49
CA PHE A 229 -0.92 12.35 5.58
C PHE A 229 -1.09 11.15 4.64
N VAL A 230 -2.30 10.60 4.51
CA VAL A 230 -2.59 9.57 3.49
C VAL A 230 -2.32 10.12 2.08
N VAL A 231 -2.80 11.33 1.76
CA VAL A 231 -2.56 11.97 0.46
C VAL A 231 -1.06 12.11 0.17
N ILE A 232 -0.28 12.63 1.12
CA ILE A 232 1.18 12.80 0.95
C ILE A 232 1.89 11.45 0.81
N HIS A 233 1.54 10.47 1.66
CA HIS A 233 2.07 9.12 1.57
C HIS A 233 1.83 8.51 0.19
N VAL A 234 0.59 8.53 -0.27
CA VAL A 234 0.21 7.93 -1.56
C VAL A 234 0.85 8.68 -2.72
N ILE A 235 0.99 10.01 -2.65
CA ILE A 235 1.72 10.78 -3.66
C ILE A 235 3.16 10.26 -3.79
N GLY A 236 3.88 10.14 -2.68
CA GLY A 236 5.26 9.65 -2.67
C GLY A 236 5.38 8.20 -3.16
N SER A 237 4.51 7.32 -2.65
CA SER A 237 4.52 5.89 -3.00
C SER A 237 4.18 5.63 -4.47
N TYR A 238 3.19 6.32 -5.05
CA TYR A 238 2.81 6.13 -6.45
C TYR A 238 3.94 6.47 -7.42
N GLN A 239 4.75 7.49 -7.10
CA GLN A 239 5.90 7.84 -7.94
C GLN A 239 6.88 6.66 -7.99
N LEU A 240 7.18 6.01 -6.87
CA LEU A 240 8.08 4.84 -6.85
C LEU A 240 7.63 3.72 -7.80
N PHE A 241 6.32 3.43 -7.86
CA PHE A 241 5.78 2.37 -8.72
C PHE A 241 5.60 2.77 -10.18
N THR A 242 5.65 4.06 -10.52
CA THR A 242 5.46 4.54 -11.90
C THR A 242 6.73 5.11 -12.53
N SER A 243 7.70 5.50 -11.71
CA SER A 243 8.99 6.03 -12.13
C SER A 243 10.10 4.98 -12.08
N ASP A 244 9.80 3.71 -11.81
CA ASP A 244 10.77 2.63 -11.92
C ASP A 244 10.83 2.13 -13.39
N PRO A 245 11.82 2.53 -14.19
CA PRO A 245 12.00 2.01 -15.54
C PRO A 245 12.33 0.51 -15.57
N HIS A 246 12.59 -0.13 -14.43
CA HIS A 246 12.92 -1.55 -14.33
C HIS A 246 11.72 -2.46 -14.03
N ALA A 247 10.55 -1.90 -13.66
CA ALA A 247 9.32 -2.65 -13.47
C ALA A 247 8.60 -3.00 -14.79
N LEU A 248 8.84 -2.22 -15.86
CA LEU A 248 8.08 -2.28 -17.11
C LEU A 248 8.89 -2.72 -18.36
N VAL A 249 10.18 -3.03 -18.23
CA VAL A 249 11.05 -3.47 -19.35
C VAL A 249 11.95 -4.60 -18.91
#